data_AF-A0A7Y9BE89-F1
#
_entry.id   AF-A0A7Y9BE89-F1
#
_cell.length_a   1.000
_cell.length_b   1.000
_cell.length_c   1.000
_cell.angle_alpha   90.00
_cell.angle_beta   90.00
_cell.angle_gamma   90.00
#
_symmetry.space_group_name_H-M   'P 1'
#
loop_
_entity.id
_entity.type
_entity.pdbx_description
1 polymer ?
#
loop_
_entity_poly.entity_id
_entity_poly.type
_entity_poly.pdbx_seq_one_letter_code
_entity_poly.pdbx_strand_id
1 'polypeptide(L)'
;MTVRIIKAVYTVSDDPDFGIVEDEVYLLSPQVIFERHDNDAVIIIPNEPVRDDQNIVYVDRADCGMLEVDFLEGDNERVNALGLEWLANASFLEVIYKLAVKK
;
A
#
# COMPACT_ATOMS: atom_id res chain seq x y z
N MET A 1 11.61 -15.21 3.08
CA MET A 1 11.70 -13.91 2.40
C MET A 1 12.07 -12.86 3.42
N THR A 2 12.96 -11.95 3.09
CA THR A 2 13.42 -10.88 3.98
C THR A 2 12.82 -9.57 3.49
N VAL A 3 12.07 -8.88 4.36
CA VAL A 3 11.57 -7.53 4.07
C VAL A 3 12.77 -6.59 3.94
N ARG A 4 12.76 -5.72 2.93
CA ARG A 4 13.82 -4.73 2.71
C ARG A 4 13.23 -3.34 2.60
N ILE A 5 13.99 -2.33 3.01
CA ILE A 5 13.67 -0.94 2.75
C ILE A 5 14.35 -0.55 1.43
N ILE A 6 13.57 -0.02 0.49
CA ILE A 6 14.04 0.48 -0.81
C ILE A 6 13.48 1.88 -1.05
N LYS A 7 14.00 2.58 -2.05
CA LYS A 7 13.48 3.88 -2.48
C LYS A 7 12.53 3.70 -3.66
N ALA A 8 11.29 4.17 -3.53
CA ALA A 8 10.37 4.30 -4.64
C ALA A 8 10.43 5.71 -5.22
N VAL A 9 10.47 5.81 -6.54
CA VAL A 9 10.41 7.06 -7.28
C VAL A 9 9.12 7.01 -8.08
N TYR A 10 8.12 7.73 -7.63
CA TYR A 10 6.81 7.80 -8.24
C TYR A 10 6.78 8.82 -9.36
N THR A 11 6.26 8.38 -10.50
CA THR A 11 5.93 9.24 -11.63
C THR A 11 4.47 9.03 -11.99
N VAL A 12 3.84 10.06 -12.54
CA VAL A 12 2.53 9.97 -13.17
C VAL A 12 2.76 10.34 -14.63
N SER A 13 2.79 9.35 -15.52
CA SER A 13 3.13 9.59 -16.93
C SER A 13 2.09 10.45 -17.66
N ASP A 14 0.87 10.57 -17.12
CA ASP A 14 -0.25 11.31 -17.68
C ASP A 14 -0.55 12.67 -17.01
N ASP A 15 0.14 13.03 -15.92
CA ASP A 15 0.01 14.33 -15.24
C ASP A 15 1.37 15.05 -15.17
N PRO A 16 1.62 16.01 -16.09
CA PRO A 16 2.89 16.73 -16.16
C PRO A 16 3.12 17.71 -14.99
N ASP A 17 2.08 18.04 -14.23
CA ASP A 17 2.18 18.89 -13.04
C ASP A 17 2.47 18.06 -11.78
N PHE A 18 2.28 16.74 -11.85
CA PHE A 18 2.68 15.82 -10.79
C PHE A 18 4.20 15.63 -10.82
N GLY A 19 4.89 16.38 -9.96
CA GLY A 19 6.33 16.28 -9.78
C GLY A 19 6.77 14.87 -9.36
N ILE A 20 8.04 14.54 -9.63
CA ILE A 20 8.64 13.29 -9.16
C ILE A 20 8.58 13.26 -7.63
N VAL A 21 7.92 12.25 -7.07
CA VAL A 21 7.85 12.03 -5.61
C VAL A 21 8.74 10.86 -5.25
N GLU A 22 9.58 11.04 -4.25
CA GLU A 22 10.47 9.98 -3.75
C GLU A 22 10.07 9.60 -2.34
N ASP A 23 9.94 8.30 -2.06
CA ASP A 23 9.63 7.80 -0.72
C ASP A 23 10.41 6.53 -0.36
N GLU A 24 10.60 6.30 0.93
CA GLU A 24 11.16 5.07 1.49
C GLU A 24 10.04 4.06 1.76
N VAL A 25 10.12 2.90 1.11
CA VAL A 25 9.06 1.89 1.13
C VAL A 25 9.58 0.52 1.51
N TYR A 26 8.67 -0.35 1.95
CA TYR A 26 8.98 -1.73 2.31
C TYR A 26 8.73 -2.66 1.12
N LEU A 27 9.76 -3.34 0.63
CA LEU A 27 9.63 -4.44 -0.32
C LEU A 27 9.32 -5.73 0.46
N LEU A 28 8.05 -6.14 0.47
CA LEU A 28 7.59 -7.35 1.15
C LEU A 28 7.90 -8.61 0.33
N SER A 29 7.86 -8.48 -1.00
CA SER A 29 8.30 -9.47 -1.98
C SER A 29 8.70 -8.75 -3.27
N PRO A 30 9.36 -9.41 -4.25
CA PRO A 30 9.69 -8.78 -5.53
C PRO A 30 8.52 -8.10 -6.25
N GLN A 31 7.27 -8.50 -5.98
CA GLN A 31 6.06 -7.94 -6.62
C GLN A 31 5.16 -7.18 -5.65
N VAL A 32 5.60 -6.90 -4.42
CA VAL A 32 4.76 -6.25 -3.41
C VAL A 32 5.57 -5.19 -2.69
N ILE A 33 5.25 -3.94 -2.98
CA ILE A 33 5.75 -2.75 -2.29
C ILE A 33 4.67 -2.28 -1.32
N PHE A 34 5.08 -1.91 -0.12
CA PHE A 34 4.22 -1.40 0.94
C PHE A 34 4.71 -0.02 1.39
N GLU A 35 3.85 0.96 1.20
CA GLU A 35 4.00 2.34 1.64
C GLU A 35 3.14 2.54 2.90
N ARG A 36 3.73 3.13 3.93
CA ARG A 36 3.04 3.37 5.20
C ARG A 36 3.13 4.84 5.51
N HIS A 37 1.99 5.48 5.71
CA HIS A 37 1.94 6.78 6.34
C HIS A 37 1.17 6.71 7.66
N ASP A 38 0.92 7.87 8.26
CA ASP A 38 0.37 7.95 9.62
C ASP A 38 -1.04 7.35 9.72
N ASN A 39 -1.88 7.54 8.69
CA ASN A 39 -3.30 7.20 8.70
C ASN A 39 -3.77 6.37 7.50
N ASP A 40 -2.85 5.92 6.66
CA ASP A 40 -3.13 5.12 5.48
C ASP A 40 -1.95 4.20 5.17
N ALA A 41 -2.22 3.19 4.35
CA ALA A 41 -1.18 2.39 3.75
C ALA A 41 -1.54 2.06 2.30
N VAL A 42 -0.51 2.01 1.47
CA VAL A 42 -0.66 1.70 0.05
C VAL A 42 0.12 0.43 -0.26
N ILE A 43 -0.56 -0.56 -0.85
CA ILE A 43 0.08 -1.72 -1.44
C ILE A 43 0.18 -1.49 -2.94
N ILE A 44 1.41 -1.55 -3.44
CA ILE A 44 1.73 -1.36 -4.86
C ILE A 44 2.23 -2.69 -5.43
N ILE A 45 1.63 -3.08 -6.54
CA ILE A 45 2.03 -4.21 -7.38
C ILE A 45 2.68 -3.62 -8.63
N PRO A 46 4.02 -3.55 -8.69
CA PRO A 46 4.72 -3.05 -9.86
C PRO A 46 4.52 -4.00 -11.05
N ASN A 47 4.56 -3.44 -12.27
CA ASN A 47 4.41 -4.21 -13.50
C ASN A 47 5.52 -5.24 -13.70
N GLU A 48 6.71 -4.93 -13.20
CA GLU A 48 7.86 -5.83 -13.21
C GLU A 48 8.34 -6.13 -11.79
N PRO A 49 8.81 -7.35 -11.51
CA PRO A 49 9.38 -7.68 -10.22
C PRO A 49 10.65 -6.88 -9.92
N VAL A 50 10.76 -6.37 -8.70
CA VAL A 50 11.98 -5.73 -8.18
C VAL A 50 13.05 -6.79 -7.96
N ARG A 51 14.24 -6.56 -8.51
CA ARG A 51 15.38 -7.49 -8.40
C ARG A 51 16.04 -7.44 -7.02
N ASP A 52 16.72 -8.53 -6.66
CA ASP A 52 17.40 -8.65 -5.37
C ASP A 52 18.56 -7.65 -5.18
N ASP A 53 19.15 -7.13 -6.24
CA ASP A 53 20.21 -6.10 -6.19
C ASP A 53 19.69 -4.67 -6.32
N GLN A 54 18.38 -4.51 -6.54
CA GLN A 54 17.76 -3.22 -6.82
C GLN A 54 17.28 -2.55 -5.52
N ASN A 55 17.80 -1.34 -5.27
CA ASN A 55 17.45 -0.51 -4.11
C ASN A 55 16.61 0.73 -4.49
N ILE A 56 16.45 1.01 -5.78
CA ILE A 56 15.63 2.11 -6.30
C ILE A 56 14.68 1.51 -7.34
N VAL A 57 13.39 1.76 -7.17
CA VAL A 57 12.33 1.34 -8.11
C VAL A 57 11.61 2.56 -8.63
N TYR A 58 11.40 2.60 -9.95
CA TYR A 58 10.55 3.61 -10.58
C TYR A 58 9.16 3.02 -10.72
N VAL A 59 8.16 3.71 -10.18
CA VAL A 59 6.78 3.26 -10.18
C VAL A 59 5.96 4.29 -10.93
N ASP A 60 5.43 3.89 -12.08
CA ASP A 60 4.40 4.66 -12.76
C ASP A 60 3.05 4.34 -12.13
N ARG A 61 2.43 5.34 -11.49
CA ARG A 61 1.14 5.14 -10.81
C ARG A 61 0.00 4.87 -11.79
N ALA A 62 0.11 5.30 -13.05
CA ALA A 62 -0.91 5.06 -14.06
C ALA A 62 -1.02 3.57 -14.45
N ASP A 63 0.11 2.86 -14.42
CA ASP A 63 0.19 1.50 -14.96
C ASP A 63 0.30 0.41 -13.89
N CYS A 64 0.54 0.76 -12.62
CA CYS A 64 0.71 -0.21 -11.55
C CYS A 64 -0.62 -0.66 -10.91
N GLY A 65 -0.62 -1.84 -10.30
CA GLY A 65 -1.74 -2.25 -9.44
C GLY A 65 -1.61 -1.55 -8.09
N MET A 66 -2.65 -0.84 -7.65
CA MET A 66 -2.63 -0.11 -6.37
C MET A 66 -3.84 -0.49 -5.51
N LEU A 67 -3.58 -0.79 -4.24
CA LEU A 67 -4.60 -0.93 -3.21
C LEU A 67 -4.28 0.06 -2.09
N GLU A 68 -5.10 1.10 -1.99
CA GLU A 68 -5.03 2.12 -0.95
C GLU A 68 -6.00 1.74 0.17
N VAL A 69 -5.50 1.81 1.41
CA VAL A 69 -6.26 1.50 2.61
C VAL A 69 -6.12 2.66 3.57
N ASP A 70 -7.20 3.43 3.71
CA ASP A 70 -7.33 4.45 4.75
C ASP A 70 -7.63 3.80 6.09
N PHE A 71 -6.79 4.05 7.09
CA PHE A 71 -7.09 3.75 8.48
C PHE A 71 -7.92 4.89 9.05
N LEU A 72 -9.23 4.69 9.14
CA LEU A 72 -10.10 5.62 9.83
C LEU A 72 -9.74 5.67 11.32
N GLU A 73 -9.57 6.87 11.86
CA GLU A 73 -9.38 7.09 13.29
C GLU A 73 -10.53 6.45 14.10
N GLY A 74 -10.22 5.90 15.27
CA GLY A 74 -11.17 5.10 16.05
C GLY A 74 -12.39 5.89 16.55
N ASP A 75 -12.30 7.22 16.61
CA ASP A 75 -13.39 8.13 16.99
C ASP A 75 -14.25 8.58 15.80
N ASN A 76 -13.94 8.15 14.58
CA ASN A 76 -14.72 8.46 13.40
C ASN A 76 -16.16 7.92 13.52
N GLU A 77 -17.17 8.78 13.33
CA GLU A 77 -18.59 8.40 13.45
C GLU A 77 -18.97 7.21 12.56
N ARG A 78 -18.34 7.04 11.38
CA ARG A 78 -18.59 5.89 10.52
C ARG A 78 -18.02 4.60 11.09
N VAL A 79 -16.88 4.64 11.76
CA VAL A 79 -16.27 3.47 12.44
C VAL A 79 -17.18 3.01 13.58
N ASN A 80 -17.67 3.96 14.37
CA ASN A 80 -18.63 3.72 15.45
C ASN A 80 -19.96 3.17 14.94
N ALA A 81 -20.50 3.73 13.85
CA ALA A 81 -21.76 3.26 13.25
C ALA A 81 -21.64 1.87 12.59
N LEU A 82 -20.47 1.54 12.03
CA LEU A 82 -20.21 0.25 11.37
C LEU A 82 -19.78 -0.86 12.35
N GLY A 83 -19.49 -0.52 13.61
CA GLY A 83 -19.07 -1.49 14.63
C GLY A 83 -17.76 -2.20 14.26
N LEU A 84 -16.79 -1.46 13.72
CA LEU A 84 -15.53 -1.99 13.18
C LEU A 84 -14.40 -2.10 14.22
N GLU A 85 -14.71 -1.99 15.52
CA GLU A 85 -13.72 -2.16 16.61
C GLU A 85 -12.94 -3.48 16.51
N TRP A 86 -13.53 -4.51 15.90
CA TRP A 86 -12.87 -5.78 15.65
C TRP A 86 -11.75 -5.69 14.60
N LEU A 87 -11.83 -4.79 13.60
CA LEU A 87 -10.80 -4.61 12.58
C LEU A 87 -9.49 -4.09 13.18
N ALA A 88 -9.58 -3.15 14.13
CA ALA A 88 -8.42 -2.60 14.82
C ALA A 88 -7.66 -3.65 15.64
N ASN A 89 -8.31 -4.76 15.99
CA ASN A 89 -7.75 -5.86 16.77
C ASN A 89 -7.51 -7.14 15.93
N ALA A 90 -7.85 -7.11 14.63
CA ALA A 90 -7.73 -8.27 13.74
C ALA A 90 -6.35 -8.33 13.09
N SER A 91 -5.85 -9.54 12.86
CA SER A 91 -4.66 -9.71 12.03
C SER A 91 -4.97 -9.35 10.57
N PHE A 92 -3.96 -8.87 9.83
CA PHE A 92 -4.10 -8.49 8.41
C PHE A 92 -4.76 -9.60 7.56
N LEU A 93 -4.43 -10.87 7.82
CA LEU A 93 -5.03 -12.02 7.12
C LEU A 93 -6.51 -12.22 7.44
N GLU A 94 -6.94 -11.96 8.68
CA GLU A 94 -8.36 -12.06 9.07
C GLU A 94 -9.22 -11.00 8.39
N VAL A 95 -8.68 -9.78 8.24
CA VAL A 95 -9.35 -8.69 7.52
C VAL A 95 -9.58 -9.08 6.06
N ILE A 96 -8.54 -9.56 5.37
CA ILE A 96 -8.65 -10.01 3.97
C ILE A 96 -9.65 -11.16 3.84
N TYR A 97 -9.60 -12.15 4.73
CA TYR A 97 -10.49 -13.31 4.67
C TYR A 97 -11.97 -12.91 4.83
N LYS A 98 -12.29 -12.04 5.81
CA LYS A 98 -13.66 -11.56 6.04
C LYS A 98 -14.23 -10.78 4.86
N LEU A 99 -13.40 -9.98 4.18
CA LEU A 99 -13.80 -9.22 3.00
C LEU A 99 -13.97 -10.12 1.77
N ALA A 100 -13.14 -11.15 1.62
CA ALA A 100 -13.20 -12.10 0.51
C ALA A 100 -14.43 -13.04 0.57
N VAL A 101 -14.95 -13.33 1.77
CA VAL A 101 -16.08 -14.26 1.99
C VAL A 101 -17.44 -13.64 1.62
N LYS A 102 -17.53 -12.32 1.45
CA LYS A 102 -18.72 -11.70 0.83
C LYS A 102 -18.63 -11.78 -0.71
N LYS A 103 -18.84 -12.98 -1.24
CA LYS A 103 -19.27 -13.21 -2.63
C LYS A 103 -20.51 -14.07 -2.64
#